data_AF-A0A0E4CLH7-F1
#
_entry.id   AF-A0A0E4CLH7-F1
#
_cell.length_a   1.000
_cell.length_b   1.000
_cell.length_c   1.000
_cell.angle_alpha   90.00
_cell.angle_beta   90.00
_cell.angle_gamma   90.00
#
_symmetry.space_group_name_H-M   'P 1'
#
loop_
_entity.id
_entity.type
_entity.pdbx_description
1 polymer ?
#
loop_
_entity_poly.entity_id
_entity_poly.type
_entity_poly.pdbx_seq_one_letter_code
_entity_poly.pdbx_strand_id
1 'polypeptide(L)'
;MAGWRDNVTAEAQADLDDLVDAAVDFALERIASAGEFLPFALAVSIDGERQALQPNYPRGHEVSIGDQLAAQWRAVADLKDSLRAAAVALNVTLPERNRDGIEITVEHRDGVAIGLIFPYAIDADGEAELVAPTAHREEPRVWTA
;
A
#
# COMPACT_ATOMS: atom_id res chain seq x y z
N MET A 1 22.12 1.04 -3.23
CA MET A 1 21.21 0.77 -4.36
C MET A 1 20.54 -0.56 -4.09
N ALA A 2 19.21 -0.60 -4.01
CA ALA A 2 18.46 -1.74 -3.54
C ALA A 2 18.36 -2.82 -4.64
N GLY A 3 19.09 -3.92 -4.47
CA GLY A 3 19.23 -5.02 -5.43
C GLY A 3 17.97 -5.87 -5.67
N TRP A 4 16.78 -5.38 -5.30
CA TRP A 4 15.52 -6.02 -5.68
C TRP A 4 15.03 -5.57 -7.06
N ARG A 5 15.52 -4.42 -7.57
CA ARG A 5 15.21 -3.91 -8.92
C ARG A 5 15.89 -4.69 -10.05
N ASP A 6 16.91 -5.49 -9.75
CA ASP A 6 17.75 -6.14 -10.78
C ASP A 6 17.09 -7.33 -11.49
N ASN A 7 15.94 -7.81 -11.02
CA ASN A 7 15.22 -8.98 -11.59
C ASN A 7 13.77 -8.68 -12.02
N VAL A 8 13.40 -7.40 -12.18
CA VAL A 8 12.03 -6.98 -12.45
C VAL A 8 11.91 -6.52 -13.91
N THR A 9 10.82 -6.90 -14.59
CA THR A 9 10.54 -6.38 -15.93
C THR A 9 10.29 -4.87 -15.88
N ALA A 10 10.54 -4.16 -16.97
CA ALA A 10 10.29 -2.70 -17.00
C ALA A 10 8.81 -2.36 -16.72
N GLU A 11 7.88 -3.21 -17.16
CA GLU A 11 6.45 -3.07 -16.88
C GLU A 11 6.15 -3.27 -15.39
N ALA A 12 6.65 -4.36 -14.79
CA ALA A 12 6.46 -4.60 -13.38
C ALA A 12 7.06 -3.48 -12.52
N GLN A 13 8.22 -2.93 -12.92
CA GLN A 13 8.79 -1.79 -12.21
C GLN A 13 7.91 -0.54 -12.33
N ALA A 14 7.40 -0.25 -13.53
CA ALA A 14 6.51 0.90 -13.76
C ALA A 14 5.20 0.79 -12.96
N ASP A 15 4.59 -0.39 -12.94
CA ASP A 15 3.37 -0.65 -12.18
C ASP A 15 3.57 -0.47 -10.67
N LEU A 16 4.70 -0.97 -10.15
CA LEU A 16 5.02 -0.86 -8.73
C LEU A 16 5.34 0.59 -8.34
N ASP A 17 6.14 1.30 -9.13
CA ASP A 17 6.47 2.70 -8.86
C ASP A 17 5.19 3.57 -8.93
N ASP A 18 4.31 3.39 -9.94
CA ASP A 18 3.03 4.11 -10.07
C ASP A 18 2.06 3.81 -8.90
N LEU A 19 1.98 2.56 -8.47
CA LEU A 19 1.14 2.18 -7.33
C LEU A 19 1.65 2.78 -6.01
N VAL A 20 2.97 2.84 -5.81
CA VAL A 20 3.56 3.46 -4.62
C VAL A 20 3.23 4.94 -4.59
N ASP A 21 3.48 5.66 -5.69
CA ASP A 21 3.22 7.09 -5.78
C ASP A 21 1.72 7.39 -5.55
N ALA A 22 0.83 6.65 -6.22
CA ALA A 22 -0.61 6.83 -6.04
C ALA A 22 -1.10 6.49 -4.63
N ALA A 23 -0.50 5.49 -3.97
CA ALA A 23 -0.86 5.14 -2.60
C ALA A 23 -0.38 6.20 -1.60
N VAL A 24 0.82 6.76 -1.80
CA VAL A 24 1.31 7.87 -0.97
C VAL A 24 0.40 9.09 -1.13
N ASP A 25 0.08 9.49 -2.35
CA ASP A 25 -0.79 10.64 -2.60
C ASP A 25 -2.17 10.45 -1.96
N PHE A 26 -2.79 9.27 -2.13
CA PHE A 26 -4.09 8.97 -1.52
C PHE A 26 -4.02 8.98 0.02
N ALA A 27 -2.95 8.48 0.62
CA ALA A 27 -2.77 8.53 2.07
C ALA A 27 -2.61 9.98 2.57
N LEU A 28 -1.81 10.81 1.89
CA LEU A 28 -1.61 12.21 2.23
C LEU A 28 -2.93 13.01 2.15
N GLU A 29 -3.72 12.81 1.10
CA GLU A 29 -5.05 13.44 0.97
C GLU A 29 -5.96 13.10 2.16
N ARG A 30 -5.93 11.83 2.60
CA ARG A 30 -6.72 11.38 3.76
C ARG A 30 -6.23 11.98 5.06
N ILE A 31 -4.91 11.99 5.28
CA ILE A 31 -4.30 12.61 6.47
C ILE A 31 -4.62 14.11 6.53
N ALA A 32 -4.48 14.85 5.43
CA ALA A 32 -4.83 16.27 5.40
C ALA A 32 -6.32 16.51 5.72
N SER A 33 -7.21 15.61 5.28
CA SER A 33 -8.66 15.74 5.49
C SER A 33 -9.16 15.30 6.88
N ALA A 34 -8.53 14.30 7.49
CA ALA A 34 -9.06 13.58 8.65
C ALA A 34 -8.03 13.35 9.77
N GLY A 35 -6.78 13.74 9.60
CA GLY A 35 -5.66 13.52 10.53
C GLY A 35 -5.08 12.10 10.47
N GLU A 36 -5.74 11.16 9.81
CA GLU A 36 -5.30 9.78 9.64
C GLU A 36 -5.92 9.14 8.38
N PHE A 37 -5.50 7.92 8.06
CA PHE A 37 -6.14 7.11 7.03
C PHE A 37 -6.35 5.67 7.50
N LEU A 38 -7.44 5.07 7.03
CA LEU A 38 -7.75 3.65 7.25
C LEU A 38 -7.10 2.78 6.16
N PRO A 39 -6.90 1.47 6.41
CA PRO A 39 -6.32 0.57 5.43
C PRO A 39 -7.05 0.61 4.08
N PHE A 40 -6.30 0.71 2.99
CA PHE A 40 -6.84 0.71 1.63
C PHE A 40 -5.95 -0.12 0.70
N ALA A 41 -6.53 -0.50 -0.44
CA ALA A 41 -5.79 -1.17 -1.51
C ALA A 41 -6.01 -0.48 -2.86
N LEU A 42 -4.92 -0.37 -3.61
CA LEU A 42 -4.92 0.01 -5.02
C LEU A 42 -4.42 -1.18 -5.84
N ALA A 43 -4.83 -1.29 -7.10
CA ALA A 43 -4.37 -2.34 -7.98
C ALA A 43 -4.30 -1.88 -9.43
N VAL A 44 -3.44 -2.53 -10.21
CA VAL A 44 -3.37 -2.38 -11.67
C VAL A 44 -4.01 -3.61 -12.31
N SER A 45 -5.00 -3.44 -13.18
CA SER A 45 -5.66 -4.52 -13.90
C SER A 45 -4.74 -5.14 -14.96
N ILE A 46 -5.09 -6.31 -15.50
CA ILE A 46 -4.39 -6.90 -16.66
C ILE A 46 -4.34 -5.98 -17.89
N ASP A 47 -5.28 -5.06 -18.00
CA ASP A 47 -5.35 -4.06 -19.08
C ASP A 47 -4.50 -2.81 -18.79
N GLY A 48 -3.84 -2.75 -17.62
CA GLY A 48 -2.99 -1.64 -17.20
C GLY A 48 -3.74 -0.48 -16.54
N GLU A 49 -5.00 -0.67 -16.17
CA GLU A 49 -5.80 0.37 -15.52
C GLU A 49 -5.67 0.31 -13.99
N ARG A 50 -5.37 1.45 -13.35
CA ARG A 50 -5.33 1.56 -11.89
C ARG A 50 -6.73 1.72 -11.31
N GLN A 51 -7.01 0.98 -10.25
CA GLN A 51 -8.29 1.01 -9.53
C GLN A 51 -8.08 0.92 -8.02
N ALA A 52 -8.96 1.56 -7.25
CA ALA A 52 -9.06 1.34 -5.81
C ALA A 52 -9.96 0.14 -5.54
N LEU A 53 -9.54 -0.76 -4.65
CA LEU A 53 -10.34 -1.91 -4.26
C LEU A 53 -11.22 -1.55 -3.06
N GLN A 54 -12.46 -2.03 -3.08
CA GLN A 54 -13.41 -1.86 -1.99
C GLN A 54 -13.75 -3.21 -1.38
N PRO A 55 -13.22 -3.54 -0.18
CA PRO A 55 -13.59 -4.77 0.49
C PRO A 55 -15.05 -4.78 0.90
N ASN A 56 -15.65 -5.97 0.91
CA ASN A 56 -16.97 -6.15 1.47
C ASN A 56 -16.86 -6.28 3.00
N TYR A 57 -17.12 -5.19 3.72
CA TYR A 57 -17.14 -5.21 5.18
C TYR A 57 -18.41 -5.87 5.72
N PRO A 58 -18.31 -6.70 6.78
CA PRO A 58 -19.50 -7.24 7.43
C PRO A 58 -20.39 -6.11 7.96
N ARG A 59 -21.68 -6.15 7.65
CA ARG A 59 -22.64 -5.11 8.06
C ARG A 59 -22.90 -5.18 9.56
N GLY A 60 -22.94 -4.01 10.22
CA GLY A 60 -23.47 -3.86 11.58
C GLY A 60 -22.47 -4.03 12.73
N HIS A 61 -21.17 -4.09 12.45
CA HIS A 61 -20.13 -4.05 13.48
C HIS A 61 -19.02 -3.07 13.11
N GLU A 62 -18.45 -2.40 14.11
CA GLU A 62 -17.24 -1.60 13.96
C GLU A 62 -16.07 -2.56 13.69
N VAL A 63 -15.44 -2.45 12.53
CA VAL A 63 -14.40 -3.38 12.08
C VAL A 63 -13.06 -2.88 12.60
N SER A 64 -12.33 -3.72 13.32
CA SER A 64 -10.98 -3.38 13.81
C SER A 64 -10.02 -3.07 12.64
N ILE A 65 -8.98 -2.26 12.87
CA ILE A 65 -7.98 -1.96 11.83
C ILE A 65 -7.35 -3.24 11.26
N GLY A 66 -7.08 -4.23 12.10
CA GLY A 66 -6.55 -5.52 11.68
C GLY A 66 -7.51 -6.29 10.76
N ASP A 67 -8.81 -6.29 11.08
CA ASP A 67 -9.83 -6.89 10.23
C ASP A 67 -10.02 -6.11 8.92
N GLN A 68 -9.87 -4.78 8.95
CA GLN A 68 -9.91 -3.95 7.75
C GLN A 68 -8.74 -4.26 6.82
N LEU A 69 -7.53 -4.33 7.35
CA LEU A 69 -6.35 -4.73 6.59
C LEU A 69 -6.50 -6.14 6.00
N ALA A 70 -6.99 -7.09 6.80
CA ALA A 70 -7.26 -8.44 6.32
C ALA A 70 -8.32 -8.46 5.20
N ALA A 71 -9.32 -7.60 5.26
CA ALA A 71 -10.32 -7.45 4.21
C ALA A 71 -9.73 -6.87 2.91
N GLN A 72 -8.80 -5.90 3.01
CA GLN A 72 -8.06 -5.39 1.85
C GLN A 72 -7.28 -6.51 1.15
N TRP A 73 -6.49 -7.28 1.90
CA TRP A 73 -5.74 -8.40 1.34
C TRP A 73 -6.63 -9.47 0.70
N ARG A 74 -7.78 -9.79 1.32
CA ARG A 74 -8.77 -10.71 0.73
C ARG A 74 -9.33 -10.17 -0.59
N ALA A 75 -9.69 -8.88 -0.65
CA ALA A 75 -10.19 -8.27 -1.87
C ALA A 75 -9.16 -8.33 -3.02
N VAL A 76 -7.87 -8.10 -2.72
CA VAL A 76 -6.79 -8.28 -3.69
C VAL A 76 -6.70 -9.75 -4.13
N ALA A 77 -6.70 -10.69 -3.18
CA ALA A 77 -6.58 -12.12 -3.46
C ALA A 77 -7.76 -12.66 -4.30
N ASP A 78 -8.97 -12.20 -4.03
CA ASP A 78 -10.19 -12.59 -4.77
C ASP A 78 -10.14 -12.11 -6.24
N LEU A 79 -9.44 -11.00 -6.51
CA LEU A 79 -9.31 -10.41 -7.85
C LEU A 79 -7.99 -10.73 -8.54
N LYS A 80 -7.08 -11.49 -7.91
CA LYS A 80 -5.69 -11.66 -8.35
C LYS A 80 -5.48 -12.07 -9.80
N ASP A 81 -6.41 -12.85 -10.37
CA ASP A 81 -6.33 -13.34 -11.75
C ASP A 81 -6.64 -12.26 -12.79
N SER A 82 -7.26 -11.15 -12.35
CA SER A 82 -7.59 -9.96 -13.15
C SER A 82 -6.65 -8.78 -12.90
N LEU A 83 -5.62 -8.96 -12.08
CA LEU A 83 -4.68 -7.92 -11.66
C LEU A 83 -3.24 -8.25 -12.12
N ARG A 84 -2.45 -7.22 -12.41
CA ARG A 84 -0.99 -7.32 -12.59
C ARG A 84 -0.24 -7.01 -11.32
N ALA A 85 -0.70 -6.01 -10.59
CA ALA A 85 -0.04 -5.51 -9.40
C ALA A 85 -1.06 -5.02 -8.39
N ALA A 86 -0.66 -4.99 -7.12
CA ALA A 86 -1.47 -4.46 -6.03
C ALA A 86 -0.59 -3.77 -4.99
N ALA A 87 -1.13 -2.73 -4.39
CA ALA A 87 -0.59 -2.04 -3.23
C ALA A 87 -1.61 -2.09 -2.10
N VAL A 88 -1.19 -2.45 -0.90
CA VAL A 88 -1.99 -2.36 0.32
C VAL A 88 -1.28 -1.44 1.28
N ALA A 89 -1.98 -0.42 1.75
CA ALA A 89 -1.43 0.59 2.64
C ALA A 89 -2.08 0.55 4.03
N LEU A 90 -1.28 0.86 5.05
CA LEU A 90 -1.67 0.90 6.45
C LEU A 90 -0.98 2.07 7.16
N ASN A 91 -1.73 2.78 8.00
CA ASN A 91 -1.16 3.75 8.91
C ASN A 91 -0.54 3.02 10.12
N VAL A 92 0.74 3.22 10.37
CA VAL A 92 1.48 2.56 11.45
C VAL A 92 2.12 3.58 12.38
N THR A 93 2.11 3.30 13.68
CA THR A 93 2.90 4.06 14.65
C THR A 93 4.33 3.52 14.68
N LEU A 94 5.31 4.42 14.67
CA LEU A 94 6.75 4.11 14.75
C LEU A 94 7.30 4.57 16.11
N PRO A 95 7.25 3.73 17.17
CA PRO A 95 7.51 4.16 18.54
C PRO A 95 8.93 4.69 18.74
N GLU A 96 9.93 4.06 18.10
CA GLU A 96 11.34 4.45 18.18
C GLU A 96 11.60 5.86 17.63
N ARG A 97 10.72 6.36 16.76
CA ARG A 97 10.83 7.67 16.09
C ARG A 97 9.79 8.67 16.57
N ASN A 98 8.94 8.28 17.52
CA ASN A 98 7.83 9.05 18.08
C ASN A 98 6.99 9.76 17.00
N ARG A 99 6.61 9.01 15.96
CA ARG A 99 5.84 9.50 14.80
C ARG A 99 5.07 8.35 14.14
N ASP A 100 4.20 8.68 13.20
CA ASP A 100 3.51 7.70 12.37
C ASP A 100 4.22 7.48 11.02
N GLY A 101 3.76 6.49 10.28
CA GLY A 101 4.27 6.10 8.98
C GLY A 101 3.19 5.52 8.08
N ILE A 102 3.31 5.77 6.78
CA ILE A 102 2.53 5.11 5.75
C ILE A 102 3.32 3.84 5.37
N GLU A 103 2.84 2.67 5.82
CA GLU A 103 3.36 1.40 5.36
C GLU A 103 2.62 0.99 4.08
N ILE A 104 3.36 0.65 3.03
CA ILE A 104 2.84 0.20 1.75
C ILE A 104 3.52 -1.11 1.41
N THR A 105 2.73 -2.18 1.26
CA THR A 105 3.19 -3.42 0.65
C THR A 105 2.73 -3.44 -0.80
N VAL A 106 3.67 -3.56 -1.73
CA VAL A 106 3.38 -3.70 -3.15
C VAL A 106 3.80 -5.06 -3.67
N GLU A 107 2.97 -5.66 -4.51
CA GLU A 107 3.20 -6.95 -5.15
C GLU A 107 2.89 -6.88 -6.63
N HIS A 108 3.69 -7.60 -7.44
CA HIS A 108 3.44 -7.83 -8.86
C HIS A 108 3.31 -9.33 -9.13
N ARG A 109 2.43 -9.71 -10.06
CA ARG A 109 2.19 -11.10 -10.49
C ARG A 109 3.41 -11.84 -11.00
N ASP A 110 4.48 -11.11 -11.31
CA ASP A 110 5.79 -11.65 -11.74
C ASP A 110 6.62 -12.14 -10.55
N GLY A 111 6.08 -12.11 -9.33
CA GLY A 111 6.72 -12.63 -8.11
C GLY A 111 7.55 -11.58 -7.35
N VAL A 112 7.28 -10.29 -7.57
CA VAL A 112 7.94 -9.19 -6.86
C VAL A 112 7.06 -8.77 -5.69
N ALA A 113 7.66 -8.63 -4.50
CA ALA A 113 7.00 -8.13 -3.30
C ALA A 113 7.96 -7.23 -2.51
N ILE A 114 7.51 -6.01 -2.18
CA ILE A 114 8.31 -4.98 -1.52
C ILE A 114 7.47 -4.29 -0.45
N GLY A 115 8.06 -4.11 0.73
CA GLY A 115 7.53 -3.26 1.78
C GLY A 115 8.23 -1.91 1.76
N LEU A 116 7.46 -0.83 1.80
CA LEU A 116 7.95 0.54 1.98
C LEU A 116 7.30 1.16 3.20
N ILE A 117 8.09 1.90 3.98
CA ILE A 117 7.57 2.72 5.07
C ILE A 117 8.01 4.15 4.81
N PHE A 118 7.03 5.05 4.72
CA PHE A 118 7.19 6.50 4.61
C PHE A 118 6.84 7.11 5.97
N PRO A 119 7.84 7.37 6.84
CA PRO A 119 7.57 8.07 8.09
C PRO A 119 7.05 9.48 7.79
N TYR A 120 6.06 9.94 8.54
CA TYR A 120 5.52 11.30 8.37
C TYR A 120 5.32 11.99 9.72
N ALA A 121 5.21 13.31 9.67
CA ALA A 121 4.76 14.13 10.79
C ALA A 121 3.73 15.13 10.28
N ILE A 122 2.67 15.36 11.06
CA ILE A 122 1.69 16.40 10.76
C ILE A 122 2.24 17.71 11.34
N ASP A 123 2.33 18.73 10.51
CA ASP A 123 2.80 20.05 10.93
C ASP A 123 1.69 20.86 11.65
N ALA A 124 1.98 22.13 11.95
CA ALA A 124 1.04 23.01 12.64
C ALA A 124 -0.19 23.39 11.78
N ASP A 125 -0.08 23.28 10.46
CA ASP A 125 -1.13 23.62 9.50
C ASP A 125 -2.01 22.40 9.15
N GLY A 126 -1.64 21.21 9.64
CA GLY A 126 -2.36 19.96 9.41
C GLY A 126 -1.86 19.18 8.19
N GLU A 127 -0.74 19.60 7.60
CA GLU A 127 -0.15 18.98 6.42
C GLU A 127 0.85 17.90 6.83
N ALA A 128 0.87 16.78 6.10
CA ALA A 128 1.78 15.68 6.37
C ALA A 128 3.12 15.87 5.64
N GLU A 129 4.21 16.01 6.39
CA GLU A 129 5.56 16.08 5.87
C GLU A 129 6.21 14.67 5.87
N LEU A 130 6.54 14.18 4.67
CA LEU A 130 7.19 12.88 4.49
C LEU A 130 8.70 12.94 4.75
N VAL A 131 9.21 11.89 5.36
CA VAL A 131 10.65 11.62 5.47
C VAL A 131 11.05 10.55 4.46
N ALA A 132 12.34 10.54 4.09
CA ALA A 132 12.91 9.53 3.20
C ALA A 132 12.46 8.11 3.58
N PRO A 133 11.88 7.34 2.63
CA PRO A 133 11.32 6.04 2.92
C PRO A 133 12.42 5.00 3.13
N THR A 134 12.07 3.96 3.88
CA THR A 134 12.84 2.72 3.94
C THR A 134 12.14 1.64 3.13
N ALA A 135 12.87 0.94 2.27
CA ALA A 135 12.35 -0.18 1.50
C ALA A 135 13.01 -1.50 1.93
N HIS A 136 12.24 -2.57 1.97
CA HIS A 136 12.70 -3.92 2.25
C HIS A 136 11.98 -4.93 1.36
N ARG A 137 12.63 -6.08 1.14
CA ARG A 137 12.03 -7.17 0.38
C ARG A 137 10.98 -7.87 1.25
N GLU A 138 9.85 -8.19 0.65
CA GLU A 138 8.77 -8.95 1.26
C GLU A 138 8.61 -10.31 0.57
N GLU A 139 7.85 -11.20 1.21
CA GLU A 139 7.36 -12.43 0.57
C GLU A 139 6.00 -12.14 -0.10
N PRO A 140 5.77 -12.58 -1.35
CA PRO A 140 4.47 -12.42 -2.01
C PRO A 140 3.37 -13.12 -1.21
N ARG A 141 2.28 -12.41 -0.94
CA ARG A 141 1.09 -12.91 -0.25
C ARG A 141 -0.02 -13.29 -1.23
N VAL A 142 -0.11 -12.59 -2.37
CA VAL A 142 -1.20 -12.74 -3.35
C VAL A 142 -0.83 -13.71 -4.45
N TRP A 143 0.34 -13.50 -5.06
CA TRP A 143 0.87 -14.32 -6.14
C TRP A 143 1.94 -15.27 -5.61
N THR A 144 1.52 -16.19 -4.74
CA THR A 144 2.35 -17.32 -4.29
C THR A 144 2.45 -18.36 -5.42
N ALA A 145 3.66 -18.87 -5.67
CA ALA A 145 3.93 -19.93 -6.65
C ALA A 145 3.32 -21.29 -6.25
#